data_AF-S6SZ54-F1
#
_entry.id   AF-S6SZ54-F1
#
_cell.length_a   1.000
_cell.length_b   1.000
_cell.length_c   1.000
_cell.angle_alpha   90.00
_cell.angle_beta   90.00
_cell.angle_gamma   90.00
#
_symmetry.space_group_name_H-M   'P 1'
#
loop_
_entity.id
_entity.type
_entity.pdbx_description
1 polymer ?
#
loop_
_entity_poly.entity_id
_entity_poly.type
_entity_poly.pdbx_seq_one_letter_code
_entity_poly.pdbx_strand_id
1 'polypeptide(L)' 'MDTLQNMRAFSSVAQAGSFTAAAAVLDTTTANVSRAVSNLEAHLQT' A
#
# COMPACT_ATOMS: atom_id res chain seq x y z
N MET A 1 -10.95 1.22 2.86
CA MET A 1 -9.99 0.50 2.00
C MET A 1 -10.23 -0.97 2.19
N ASP A 2 -10.61 -1.66 1.13
CA ASP A 2 -10.79 -3.11 1.17
C ASP A 2 -9.43 -3.81 1.32
N THR A 3 -9.40 -4.98 1.96
CA THR A 3 -8.18 -5.75 2.23
C THR A 3 -7.37 -6.04 0.95
N LEU A 4 -8.06 -6.24 -0.18
CA LEU A 4 -7.42 -6.41 -1.49
C LEU A 4 -6.67 -5.16 -1.95
N GLN A 5 -7.20 -3.97 -1.68
CA GLN A 5 -6.55 -2.71 -2.02
C GLN A 5 -5.31 -2.50 -1.15
N ASN A 6 -5.38 -2.89 0.13
CA ASN A 6 -4.25 -2.91 1.04
C ASN A 6 -3.13 -3.86 0.58
N MET A 7 -3.48 -5.10 0.17
CA MET A 7 -2.50 -6.04 -0.39
C MET A 7 -1.89 -5.54 -1.71
N ARG A 8 -2.70 -4.90 -2.58
CA ARG A 8 -2.19 -4.34 -3.84
C ARG A 8 -1.23 -3.18 -3.60
N ALA A 9 -1.53 -2.33 -2.63
CA ALA A 9 -0.63 -1.26 -2.18
C ALA A 9 0.69 -1.83 -1.68
N PHE A 10 0.64 -2.82 -0.78
CA PHE A 10 1.84 -3.50 -0.27
C PHE A 10 2.68 -4.14 -1.39
N SER A 11 2.05 -4.92 -2.27
CA SER A 11 2.73 -5.56 -3.40
C SER A 11 3.35 -4.53 -4.36
N SER A 12 2.64 -3.43 -4.66
CA SER A 12 3.17 -2.36 -5.52
C SER A 12 4.36 -1.64 -4.88
N VAL A 13 4.32 -1.38 -3.56
CA VAL A 13 5.47 -0.82 -2.83
C VAL A 13 6.66 -1.77 -2.87
N ALA A 14 6.44 -3.07 -2.66
CA ALA A 14 7.49 -4.07 -2.73
C ALA A 14 8.11 -4.18 -4.14
N GLN A 15 7.29 -4.06 -5.19
CA GLN A 15 7.75 -4.12 -6.59
C GLN A 15 8.46 -2.83 -7.03
N ALA A 16 7.92 -1.68 -6.65
CA ALA A 16 8.45 -0.37 -7.04
C ALA A 16 9.60 0.11 -6.13
N GLY A 17 9.77 -0.48 -4.95
CA GLY A 17 10.78 -0.10 -3.94
C GLY A 17 10.55 1.26 -3.28
N SER A 18 9.42 1.93 -3.57
CA SER A 18 9.11 3.26 -3.05
C SER A 18 7.61 3.50 -2.94
N PHE A 19 7.18 4.12 -1.84
CA PHE A 19 5.80 4.52 -1.62
C PHE A 19 5.31 5.54 -2.66
N THR A 20 6.17 6.44 -3.11
CA THR A 20 5.82 7.46 -4.11
C THR A 20 5.62 6.83 -5.49
N ALA A 21 6.48 5.88 -5.86
CA ALA A 21 6.35 5.17 -7.14
C ALA A 21 5.10 4.27 -7.14
N ALA A 22 4.82 3.57 -6.05
CA ALA A 22 3.60 2.78 -5.91
C ALA A 22 2.33 3.64 -5.95
N ALA A 23 2.36 4.83 -5.37
CA ALA A 23 1.27 5.78 -5.41
C ALA A 23 0.96 6.23 -6.85
N ALA A 24 2.00 6.52 -7.64
CA ALA A 24 1.84 6.87 -9.05
C ALA A 24 1.26 5.71 -9.89
N VAL A 25 1.67 4.47 -9.64
CA VAL A 25 1.14 3.28 -10.34
C VAL A 25 -0.32 2.99 -9.96
N LEU A 26 -0.69 3.24 -8.71
CA LEU A 26 -2.03 3.00 -8.18
C LEU A 26 -2.98 4.19 -8.34
N ASP A 27 -2.57 5.24 -9.06
CA ASP A 27 -3.30 6.50 -9.24
C ASP A 27 -3.84 7.05 -7.91
N THR A 28 -2.98 7.07 -6.90
CA THR A 28 -3.35 7.46 -5.55
C THR A 28 -2.26 8.28 -4.88
N THR A 29 -2.48 8.71 -3.64
CA THR A 29 -1.49 9.49 -2.89
C THR A 29 -0.59 8.60 -2.05
N THR A 30 0.65 9.04 -1.82
CA THR A 30 1.61 8.34 -0.94
C THR A 30 1.04 8.11 0.46
N ALA A 31 0.23 9.05 0.97
CA ALA A 31 -0.47 8.90 2.24
C ALA A 31 -1.51 7.77 2.21
N ASN A 32 -2.17 7.57 1.08
CA ASN A 32 -3.13 6.48 0.89
C ASN A 32 -2.42 5.12 0.87
N VAL A 33 -1.31 5.02 0.14
CA VAL A 33 -0.47 3.81 0.11
C VAL A 33 0.08 3.48 1.50
N SER A 34 0.60 4.49 2.22
CA SER A 34 1.10 4.31 3.59
C SER A 34 0.00 3.80 4.53
N ARG A 35 -1.19 4.40 4.51
CA ARG A 35 -2.33 3.90 5.31
C ARG A 35 -2.74 2.48 4.92
N ALA A 36 -2.76 2.17 3.63
CA ALA A 36 -3.14 0.86 3.13
C ALA A 36 -2.18 -0.23 3.63
N VAL A 37 -0.88 0.05 3.63
CA VAL A 37 0.15 -0.84 4.18
C VAL A 37 0.01 -0.98 5.69
N SER A 38 -0.08 0.13 6.44
CA SER A 38 -0.22 0.07 7.90
C SER A 38 -1.50 -0.65 8.34
N ASN A 39 -2.58 -0.52 7.57
CA ASN A 39 -3.83 -1.21 7.85
C ASN A 39 -3.74 -2.71 7.53
N LEU A 40 -2.93 -3.10 6.54
CA LEU A 40 -2.59 -4.50 6.27
C LEU A 40 -1.75 -5.11 7.40
N GLU A 41 -0.71 -4.40 7.85
CA GLU A 41 0.15 -4.81 8.98
C GLU A 41 -0.67 -4.95 10.27
N ALA A 42 -1.54 -3.96 10.56
CA ALA A 42 -2.44 -4.02 11.69
C ALA A 42 -3.44 -5.20 11.62
N HIS A 43 -3.89 -5.57 10.40
CA HIS A 43 -4.73 -6.75 10.20
C HIS A 43 -3.97 -8.08 10.35
N LEU A 44 -2.69 -8.10 9.98
CA LEU A 44 -1.85 -9.29 10.07
C LEU A 44 -1.24 -9.49 11.46
N GLN A 45 -1.26 -8.47 12.34
CA GLN A 45 -0.71 -8.49 13.71
C GLN A 45 0.59 -9.33 13.83
N THR A 46 1.54 -9.06 12.95
CA THR A 46 2.96 -9.43 13.10
C THR A 46 3.72 -8.15 13.41
#